data_AF-A0A849T7E9-F1
#
_entry.id   AF-A0A849T7E9-F1
#
_cell.length_a   1.000
_cell.length_b   1.000
_cell.length_c   1.000
_cell.angle_alpha   90.00
_cell.angle_beta   90.00
_cell.angle_gamma   90.00
#
_symmetry.space_group_name_H-M   'P 1'
#
loop_
_entity.id
_entity.type
_entity.pdbx_description
1 polymer ?
#
loop_
_entity_poly.entity_id
_entity_poly.type
_entity_poly.pdbx_seq_one_letter_code
_entity_poly.pdbx_strand_id
1 'polypeptide(L)'
;MLNILEISTTGEVTEKDRLHWILLTSLPLKNFGDASRVIDYYKKRWHIENYFKILKDGGCKVERASLRTFERLEKYITLFSVIAWRIYYVKHLAEAAPDEDSSLSFSEEESLVLKIENKISDDQRITIREPIRFVAKMGGL
;
A
#
# COMPACT_ATOMS: atom_id res chain seq x y z
N MET A 1 -28.75 -5.13 -12.26
CA MET A 1 -28.42 -6.23 -13.20
C MET A 1 -26.98 -6.61 -12.93
N LEU A 2 -26.69 -7.91 -12.76
CA LEU A 2 -25.33 -8.42 -12.53
C LEU A 2 -24.73 -8.82 -13.87
N ASN A 3 -23.48 -8.44 -14.13
CA ASN A 3 -22.74 -8.78 -15.35
C ASN A 3 -21.58 -9.73 -15.03
N ILE A 4 -21.16 -10.51 -16.03
CA ILE A 4 -20.02 -11.44 -15.94
C ILE A 4 -18.98 -11.03 -16.98
N LEU A 5 -17.72 -10.92 -16.56
CA LEU A 5 -16.58 -10.68 -17.42
C LEU A 5 -15.58 -11.83 -17.27
N GLU A 6 -15.32 -12.54 -18.36
CA GLU A 6 -14.29 -13.59 -18.43
C GLU A 6 -13.04 -13.03 -19.11
N ILE A 7 -11.87 -13.30 -18.51
CA ILE A 7 -10.57 -12.80 -18.96
C ILE A 7 -9.61 -13.99 -18.96
N SER A 8 -8.94 -14.21 -20.08
CA SER A 8 -7.94 -15.27 -20.23
C SER A 8 -6.72 -14.75 -20.98
N THR A 9 -5.54 -15.30 -20.66
CA THR A 9 -4.34 -15.00 -21.46
C THR A 9 -4.46 -15.62 -22.85
N THR A 10 -4.11 -14.84 -23.88
CA THR A 10 -4.02 -15.31 -25.27
C THR A 10 -2.57 -15.60 -25.68
N GLY A 11 -2.37 -16.49 -26.66
CA GLY A 11 -1.04 -16.87 -27.16
C GLY A 11 -0.40 -18.06 -26.43
N GLU A 12 0.85 -18.36 -26.78
CA GLU A 12 1.63 -19.45 -26.17
C GLU A 12 2.26 -18.98 -24.86
N VAL A 13 1.74 -19.49 -23.75
CA VAL A 13 2.27 -19.29 -22.40
C VAL A 13 2.30 -20.65 -21.72
N THR A 14 3.23 -20.84 -20.79
CA THR A 14 3.24 -22.07 -19.99
C THR A 14 1.93 -22.18 -19.22
N GLU A 15 1.48 -23.41 -18.95
CA GLU A 15 0.22 -23.65 -18.21
C GLU A 15 0.22 -22.94 -16.85
N LYS A 16 1.38 -22.86 -16.19
CA LYS A 16 1.58 -22.20 -14.90
C LYS A 16 1.35 -20.68 -14.96
N ASP A 17 1.60 -20.05 -16.10
CA ASP A 17 1.53 -18.60 -16.29
C ASP A 17 0.21 -18.16 -16.97
N ARG A 18 -0.66 -19.11 -17.30
CA ARG A 18 -1.96 -18.81 -17.92
C ARG A 18 -2.90 -18.20 -16.87
N LEU A 19 -3.30 -16.95 -17.11
CA LEU A 19 -4.30 -16.25 -16.30
C LEU A 19 -5.70 -16.66 -16.78
N HIS A 20 -6.58 -16.95 -15.83
CA HIS A 20 -8.02 -17.08 -16.09
C HIS A 20 -8.80 -16.46 -14.93
N TRP A 21 -9.58 -15.42 -15.22
CA TRP A 21 -10.44 -14.72 -14.25
C TRP A 21 -11.88 -14.69 -14.73
N ILE A 22 -12.81 -14.98 -13.82
CA ILE A 22 -14.25 -14.75 -14.00
C ILE A 22 -14.68 -13.72 -12.96
N LEU A 23 -15.09 -12.54 -13.41
CA LEU A 23 -15.45 -11.41 -12.56
C LEU A 23 -16.96 -11.15 -12.63
N LEU A 24 -17.62 -11.22 -11.47
CA LEU A 24 -19.01 -10.79 -11.31
C LEU A 24 -19.02 -9.31 -10.91
N THR A 25 -19.77 -8.48 -11.63
CA THR A 25 -19.80 -7.03 -11.38
C THR A 25 -21.17 -6.41 -11.59
N SER A 26 -21.49 -5.40 -10.79
CA SER A 26 -22.66 -4.54 -11.01
C SER A 26 -22.38 -3.39 -11.98
N LEU A 27 -21.12 -3.19 -12.39
CA LEU A 27 -20.73 -2.14 -13.31
C LEU A 27 -21.22 -2.44 -14.74
N PRO A 28 -21.59 -1.41 -15.53
CA PRO A 28 -21.97 -1.58 -16.93
C PRO A 28 -20.84 -2.24 -17.73
N LEU A 29 -21.20 -3.12 -18.66
CA LEU A 29 -20.31 -3.78 -19.63
C LEU A 29 -20.88 -3.67 -21.05
N LYS A 30 -20.86 -2.47 -21.64
CA LYS A 30 -21.44 -2.24 -22.98
C LYS A 30 -20.39 -2.23 -24.09
N ASN A 31 -19.13 -1.98 -23.75
CA ASN A 31 -18.03 -1.90 -24.71
C ASN A 31 -16.72 -2.35 -24.06
N PHE A 32 -15.66 -2.40 -24.85
CA PHE A 32 -14.33 -2.81 -24.37
C PHE A 32 -13.78 -1.90 -23.26
N GLY A 33 -14.03 -0.59 -23.33
CA GLY A 33 -13.58 0.37 -22.31
C GLY A 33 -14.21 0.09 -20.94
N ASP A 34 -15.49 -0.27 -20.92
CA ASP A 34 -16.17 -0.71 -19.70
C ASP A 34 -15.51 -1.96 -19.09
N ALA A 35 -15.16 -2.95 -19.91
CA ALA A 35 -14.47 -4.16 -19.47
C ALA A 35 -13.06 -3.85 -18.92
N SER A 36 -12.30 -2.98 -19.61
CA SER A 36 -10.99 -2.51 -19.16
C SER A 36 -11.07 -1.85 -17.78
N ARG A 37 -12.09 -1.02 -17.53
CA ARG A 37 -12.30 -0.38 -16.23
C ARG A 37 -12.56 -1.41 -15.12
N VAL A 38 -13.36 -2.44 -15.39
CA VAL A 38 -13.61 -3.53 -14.42
C VAL A 38 -12.31 -4.25 -14.09
N ILE A 39 -11.49 -4.53 -15.10
CA ILE A 39 -10.15 -5.12 -14.92
C ILE A 39 -9.26 -4.22 -14.06
N ASP A 40 -9.20 -2.91 -14.35
CA ASP A 40 -8.38 -1.96 -13.61
C ASP A 40 -8.80 -1.84 -12.14
N TYR A 41 -10.09 -1.97 -11.84
CA TYR A 41 -10.58 -2.06 -10.47
C TYR A 41 -10.20 -3.38 -9.82
N TYR A 42 -10.32 -4.50 -10.52
CA TYR A 42 -9.96 -5.80 -9.96
C TYR A 42 -8.44 -5.91 -9.70
N LYS A 43 -7.60 -5.32 -10.55
CA LYS A 43 -6.14 -5.25 -10.35
C LYS A 43 -5.77 -4.56 -9.04
N LYS A 44 -6.58 -3.61 -8.55
CA LYS A 44 -6.39 -2.93 -7.26
C LYS A 44 -6.68 -3.83 -6.06
N ARG A 45 -7.28 -5.02 -6.24
CA ARG A 45 -7.54 -5.97 -5.14
C ARG A 45 -6.27 -6.30 -4.35
N TRP A 46 -5.11 -6.38 -5.01
CA TRP A 46 -3.85 -6.73 -4.36
C TRP A 46 -3.39 -5.74 -3.28
N HIS A 47 -3.90 -4.50 -3.28
CA HIS A 47 -3.57 -3.50 -2.27
C HIS A 47 -3.87 -3.97 -0.83
N ILE A 48 -4.95 -4.73 -0.63
CA ILE A 48 -5.29 -5.27 0.70
C ILE A 48 -4.28 -6.33 1.17
N GLU A 49 -3.72 -7.12 0.24
CA GLU A 49 -2.71 -8.12 0.55
C GLU A 49 -1.39 -7.46 0.95
N ASN A 50 -1.01 -6.38 0.25
CA ASN A 50 0.14 -5.57 0.63
C ASN A 50 -0.03 -4.93 2.02
N TYR A 51 -1.21 -4.42 2.33
CA TYR A 51 -1.53 -3.92 3.67
C TYR A 51 -1.38 -5.03 4.74
N PHE A 52 -1.99 -6.20 4.53
CA PHE A 52 -1.87 -7.30 5.50
C PHE A 52 -0.44 -7.83 5.61
N LYS A 53 0.34 -7.81 4.53
CA LYS A 53 1.76 -8.16 4.57
C LYS A 53 2.53 -7.19 5.48
N ILE A 54 2.27 -5.89 5.41
CA ILE A 54 2.90 -4.89 6.29
C ILE A 54 2.48 -5.11 7.74
N LEU A 55 1.19 -5.35 8.00
CA LEU A 55 0.67 -5.57 9.35
C LEU A 55 1.26 -6.84 10.00
N LYS A 56 1.35 -7.93 9.24
CA LYS A 56 1.92 -9.21 9.68
C LYS A 56 3.44 -9.20 9.50
N ASP A 57 4.01 -10.15 8.78
CA ASP A 57 5.46 -10.40 8.81
C ASP A 57 6.35 -9.37 8.10
N GLY A 58 5.78 -8.52 7.24
CA GLY A 58 6.53 -7.59 6.40
C GLY A 58 6.91 -6.26 7.06
N GLY A 59 6.35 -5.93 8.22
CA GLY A 59 6.60 -4.66 8.90
C GLY A 59 6.35 -4.74 10.40
N CYS A 60 5.09 -4.63 10.80
CA CYS A 60 4.66 -4.53 12.20
C CYS A 60 4.82 -5.84 13.00
N LYS A 61 4.85 -6.99 12.32
CA LYS A 61 5.08 -8.33 12.90
C LYS A 61 4.11 -8.66 14.03
N VAL A 62 2.84 -8.25 13.88
CA VAL A 62 1.87 -8.35 14.99
C VAL A 62 1.64 -9.78 15.46
N GLU A 63 1.84 -10.77 14.58
CA GLU A 63 1.66 -12.20 14.89
C GLU A 63 2.76 -12.74 15.84
N ARG A 64 3.85 -11.98 16.08
CA ARG A 64 4.89 -12.35 17.05
C ARG A 64 4.54 -11.94 18.49
N ALA A 65 3.50 -11.13 18.69
CA ALA A 65 3.13 -10.67 20.01
C ALA A 65 2.51 -11.81 20.83
N SER A 66 3.21 -12.29 21.86
CA SER A 66 2.70 -13.32 22.78
C SER A 66 1.84 -12.72 23.91
N LEU A 67 0.79 -11.99 23.54
CA LEU A 67 -0.15 -11.42 24.51
C LEU A 67 -1.10 -12.51 25.03
N ARG A 68 -1.28 -12.55 26.36
CA ARG A 68 -1.96 -13.66 27.05
C ARG A 68 -3.49 -13.55 27.14
N THR A 69 -4.09 -12.47 26.64
CA THR A 69 -5.55 -12.29 26.63
C THR A 69 -6.02 -11.73 25.30
N PHE A 70 -7.26 -12.03 24.94
CA PHE A 70 -7.89 -11.58 23.71
C PHE A 70 -8.00 -10.05 23.64
N GLU A 71 -8.40 -9.40 24.74
CA GLU A 71 -8.61 -7.95 24.80
C GLU A 71 -7.31 -7.18 24.60
N ARG A 72 -6.19 -7.74 25.07
CA ARG A 72 -4.85 -7.16 24.85
C ARG A 72 -4.44 -7.31 23.39
N LEU A 73 -4.70 -8.48 22.80
CA LEU A 73 -4.42 -8.74 21.39
C LEU A 73 -5.24 -7.83 20.46
N GLU A 74 -6.53 -7.66 20.75
CA GLU A 74 -7.42 -6.79 19.98
C GLU A 74 -6.94 -5.34 19.97
N LYS A 75 -6.62 -4.77 21.15
CA LYS A 75 -6.09 -3.41 21.27
C LYS A 75 -4.76 -3.24 20.53
N TYR A 76 -3.89 -4.24 20.65
CA TYR A 76 -2.58 -4.26 19.98
C TYR A 76 -2.74 -4.28 18.45
N ILE A 77 -3.51 -5.22 17.90
CA ILE A 77 -3.74 -5.32 16.45
C ILE A 77 -4.44 -4.06 15.94
N THR A 78 -5.37 -3.47 16.69
CA THR A 78 -6.06 -2.23 16.30
C THR A 78 -5.08 -1.07 16.12
N LEU A 79 -4.19 -0.85 17.09
CA LEU A 79 -3.18 0.20 17.00
C LEU A 79 -2.23 -0.05 15.81
N PHE A 80 -1.73 -1.27 15.67
CA PHE A 80 -0.83 -1.61 14.57
C PHE A 80 -1.50 -1.61 13.20
N SER A 81 -2.81 -1.79 13.11
CA SER A 81 -3.58 -1.64 11.87
C SER A 81 -3.49 -0.21 11.33
N VAL A 82 -3.59 0.79 12.21
CA VAL A 82 -3.43 2.21 11.84
C VAL A 82 -2.00 2.49 11.38
N ILE A 83 -1.00 1.97 12.09
CA ILE A 83 0.42 2.12 11.75
C ILE A 83 0.73 1.44 10.40
N ALA A 84 0.25 0.21 10.19
CA ALA A 84 0.44 -0.53 8.94
C ALA A 84 -0.19 0.19 7.76
N TRP A 85 -1.38 0.77 7.95
CA TRP A 85 -2.02 1.60 6.93
C TRP A 85 -1.20 2.84 6.61
N ARG A 86 -0.63 3.50 7.64
CA ARG A 86 0.22 4.69 7.44
C ARG A 86 1.49 4.35 6.64
N ILE A 87 2.17 3.25 6.97
CA ILE A 87 3.33 2.75 6.22
C ILE A 87 2.93 2.44 4.78
N TYR A 88 1.81 1.74 4.59
CA TYR A 88 1.27 1.41 3.27
C TYR A 88 0.99 2.67 2.44
N TYR A 89 0.32 3.66 3.03
CA TYR A 89 -0.04 4.92 2.39
C TYR A 89 1.21 5.70 1.96
N VAL A 90 2.17 5.88 2.86
CA VAL A 90 3.41 6.63 2.58
C VAL A 90 4.21 5.97 1.46
N LYS A 91 4.32 4.64 1.48
CA LYS A 91 4.95 3.89 0.37
C LYS A 91 4.22 4.11 -0.95
N HIS A 92 2.89 3.98 -0.94
CA HIS A 92 2.09 4.12 -2.16
C HIS A 92 2.16 5.54 -2.72
N LEU A 93 2.19 6.55 -1.85
CA LEU A 93 2.29 7.95 -2.27
C LEU A 93 3.65 8.25 -2.91
N ALA A 94 4.74 7.67 -2.41
CA ALA A 94 6.05 7.81 -3.02
C ALA A 94 6.17 7.14 -4.40
N GLU A 95 5.39 6.10 -4.65
CA GLU A 95 5.31 5.46 -5.98
C GLU A 95 4.46 6.30 -6.94
N ALA A 96 3.34 6.86 -6.45
CA ALA A 96 2.38 7.60 -7.27
C ALA A 96 2.82 9.05 -7.57
N ALA A 97 3.45 9.73 -6.61
CA ALA A 97 3.75 11.15 -6.65
C ALA A 97 5.04 11.49 -5.87
N PRO A 98 6.21 10.96 -6.28
CA PRO A 98 7.45 11.06 -5.51
C PRO A 98 7.98 12.47 -5.28
N ASP A 99 7.70 13.37 -6.23
CA ASP A 99 8.28 14.72 -6.28
C ASP A 99 7.32 15.79 -5.72
N GLU A 100 6.15 15.37 -5.23
CA GLU A 100 5.23 16.23 -4.50
C GLU A 100 5.74 16.57 -3.10
N ASP A 101 5.12 17.57 -2.49
CA ASP A 101 5.50 18.08 -1.18
C ASP A 101 5.34 17.03 -0.06
N SER A 102 6.33 16.93 0.82
CA SER A 102 6.31 15.94 1.90
C SER A 102 5.15 16.12 2.88
N SER A 103 4.57 17.32 2.97
CA SER A 103 3.39 17.62 3.82
C SER A 103 2.17 16.74 3.54
N LEU A 104 2.09 16.12 2.36
CA LEU A 104 1.06 15.13 2.05
C LEU A 104 1.23 13.81 2.83
N SER A 105 2.43 13.52 3.33
CA SER A 105 2.79 12.23 3.93
C SER A 105 3.45 12.32 5.30
N PHE A 106 3.99 13.46 5.71
CA PHE A 106 4.61 13.67 7.01
C PHE A 106 4.10 14.98 7.61
N SER A 107 3.88 15.00 8.93
CA SER A 107 3.57 16.23 9.63
C SER A 107 4.77 17.19 9.62
N GLU A 108 4.53 18.43 10.02
CA GLU A 108 5.62 19.42 10.17
C GLU A 108 6.64 18.96 11.20
N GLU A 109 6.20 18.39 12.32
CA GLU A 109 7.06 17.87 13.38
C GLU A 109 7.87 16.65 12.92
N GLU A 110 7.22 15.69 12.23
CA GLU A 110 7.91 14.54 11.66
C GLU A 110 8.98 14.99 10.64
N SER A 111 8.63 15.95 9.79
CA SER A 111 9.55 16.51 8.79
C SER A 111 10.72 17.24 9.45
N LEU A 112 10.46 18.03 10.49
CA LEU A 112 11.49 18.76 11.23
C LEU A 112 12.49 17.80 11.88
N VAL A 113 12.00 16.77 12.58
CA VAL A 113 12.87 15.75 13.21
C VAL A 113 13.75 15.08 12.15
N LEU A 114 13.16 14.69 11.02
CA LEU A 114 13.91 14.04 9.95
C LEU A 114 14.93 14.98 9.30
N LYS A 115 14.61 16.27 9.13
CA LYS A 115 15.55 17.28 8.62
C LYS A 115 16.74 17.48 9.55
N ILE A 116 16.50 17.59 10.86
CA ILE A 116 17.56 17.75 11.88
C ILE A 116 18.51 16.56 11.83
N GLU A 117 17.98 15.32 11.87
CA GLU A 117 18.79 14.10 11.84
C GLU A 117 19.63 13.98 10.55
N ASN A 118 19.14 14.53 9.43
CA ASN A 118 19.81 14.48 8.13
C ASN A 118 20.59 15.76 7.79
N LYS A 119 20.75 16.69 8.73
CA LYS A 119 21.47 17.97 8.57
C LYS A 119 20.94 18.81 7.39
N ILE A 120 19.62 18.82 7.23
CA ILE A 120 18.91 19.62 6.24
C ILE A 120 18.37 20.88 6.92
N SER A 121 18.48 22.03 6.25
CA SER A 121 17.94 23.28 6.77
C SER A 121 16.41 23.23 6.88
N ASP A 122 15.85 23.89 7.89
CA ASP A 122 14.40 23.86 8.15
C ASP A 122 13.58 24.50 7.01
N ASP A 123 14.10 25.56 6.41
CA ASP A 123 13.49 26.27 5.26
C ASP A 123 13.56 25.48 3.96
N GLN A 124 14.38 24.42 3.89
CA GLN A 124 14.51 23.61 2.70
C GLN A 124 13.25 22.77 2.48
N ARG A 125 12.60 22.96 1.34
CA ARG A 125 11.51 22.09 0.88
C ARG A 125 12.05 20.69 0.63
N ILE A 126 11.33 19.68 1.13
CA ILE A 126 11.63 18.27 0.87
C ILE A 126 10.45 17.59 0.17
N THR A 127 10.75 16.64 -0.72
CA THR A 127 9.74 15.85 -1.44
C THR A 127 9.38 14.60 -0.64
N ILE A 128 8.26 13.95 -0.96
CA ILE A 128 7.80 12.72 -0.29
C ILE A 128 8.89 11.64 -0.25
N ARG A 129 9.71 11.53 -1.30
CA ARG A 129 10.78 10.52 -1.39
C ARG A 129 11.86 10.69 -0.32
N GLU A 130 12.11 11.91 0.15
CA GLU A 130 13.22 12.22 1.04
C GLU A 130 12.99 11.71 2.48
N PRO A 131 11.91 12.10 3.20
CA PRO A 131 11.56 11.53 4.49
C PRO A 131 11.53 10.00 4.51
N ILE A 132 11.01 9.37 3.46
CA ILE A 132 10.93 7.90 3.36
C ILE A 132 12.32 7.29 3.31
N ARG A 133 13.24 7.89 2.56
CA ARG A 133 14.65 7.46 2.53
C ARG A 133 15.31 7.67 3.89
N PHE A 134 15.00 8.75 4.59
CA PHE A 134 15.53 8.99 5.93
C PHE A 134 15.05 7.92 6.92
N VAL A 135 13.76 7.62 6.92
CA VAL A 135 13.18 6.54 7.74
C VAL A 135 13.76 5.17 7.37
N ALA A 136 13.91 4.87 6.07
CA ALA A 136 14.49 3.62 5.61
C ALA A 136 15.95 3.46 6.07
N LYS A 137 16.77 4.52 5.97
CA LYS A 137 18.16 4.54 6.46
C LYS A 137 18.25 4.28 7.96
N MET A 138 17.38 4.90 8.76
CA MET A 138 17.30 4.62 10.20
C MET A 138 16.93 3.16 10.49
N GLY A 139 16.16 2.52 9.60
CA GLY A 139 15.83 1.09 9.65
C GLY A 139 16.91 0.14 9.13
N GLY A 140 18.05 0.65 8.66
CA GLY A 140 19.18 -0.15 8.17
C GLY A 140 19.21 -0.43 6.67
N LEU A 141 18.55 0.41 5.86
CA LEU A 141 18.63 0.39 4.39
C LEU A 141 19.79 1.25 3.85
#